data_AF-X5P7G7-F1
#
_entry.id   AF-X5P7G7-F1
#
_cell.length_a   1.000
_cell.length_b   1.000
_cell.length_c   1.000
_cell.angle_alpha   90.00
_cell.angle_beta   90.00
_cell.angle_gamma   90.00
#
_symmetry.space_group_name_H-M   'P 1'
#
loop_
_entity.id
_entity.type
_entity.pdbx_description
1 polymer ?
#
loop_
_entity_poly.entity_id
_entity_poly.type
_entity_poly.pdbx_seq_one_letter_code
_entity_poly.pdbx_strand_id
1 'polypeptide(L)'
;MARTQAEAEIVANQARWDAAAREIGYSTTLLAECEAAERAKALLEALSQVPATSLAGIAAKLNAALREGEYSLHDSEPPWPQIRSALDDIARLREQKVTS
;
A
#
# COMPACT_ATOMS: atom_id res chain seq x y z
N MET A 1 -35.37 30.25 0.67
CA MET A 1 -34.35 31.30 0.82
C MET A 1 -33.11 30.74 1.52
N ALA A 2 -33.17 30.40 2.82
CA ALA A 2 -32.00 29.85 3.55
C ALA A 2 -31.38 28.58 2.92
N ARG A 3 -32.21 27.62 2.49
CA ARG A 3 -31.73 26.40 1.82
C ARG A 3 -31.00 26.69 0.51
N THR A 4 -31.58 27.53 -0.34
CA THR A 4 -31.01 27.91 -1.64
C THR A 4 -29.67 28.64 -1.48
N GLN A 5 -29.56 29.46 -0.43
CA GLN A 5 -28.31 30.15 -0.11
C GLN A 5 -27.23 29.19 0.39
N ALA A 6 -27.59 28.24 1.26
CA ALA A 6 -26.67 27.18 1.69
C ALA A 6 -26.19 26.31 0.51
N GLU A 7 -27.09 25.97 -0.42
CA GLU A 7 -26.74 25.23 -1.64
C GLU A 7 -25.76 26.03 -2.52
N ALA A 8 -25.98 27.34 -2.69
CA ALA A 8 -25.08 28.21 -3.43
C ALA A 8 -23.69 28.32 -2.77
N GLU A 9 -23.63 28.40 -1.44
CA GLU A 9 -22.38 28.45 -0.67
C GLU A 9 -21.59 27.15 -0.79
N ILE A 10 -22.25 25.99 -0.79
CA ILE A 10 -21.61 24.68 -1.02
C ILE A 10 -21.00 24.64 -2.42
N VAL A 11 -21.75 25.04 -3.45
CA VAL A 11 -21.25 25.06 -4.84
C VAL A 11 -20.05 26.00 -4.99
N ALA A 12 -20.11 27.19 -4.39
CA ALA A 12 -19.00 28.15 -4.43
C ALA A 12 -17.74 27.60 -3.73
N ASN A 13 -17.90 26.93 -2.60
CA ASN A 13 -16.78 26.28 -1.91
C ASN A 13 -16.21 25.11 -2.71
N GLN A 14 -17.04 24.27 -3.33
CA GLN A 14 -16.59 23.19 -4.19
C GLN A 14 -15.75 23.73 -5.36
N ALA A 15 -16.24 24.79 -6.03
CA ALA A 15 -15.50 25.41 -7.13
C ALA A 15 -14.13 25.95 -6.68
N ARG A 16 -14.04 26.51 -5.47
CA ARG A 16 -12.78 26.98 -4.87
C ARG A 16 -11.82 25.83 -4.57
N TRP A 17 -12.32 24.71 -4.04
CA TRP A 17 -11.50 23.52 -3.80
C TRP A 17 -11.03 22.88 -5.10
N ASP A 18 -11.88 22.76 -6.11
CA ASP A 18 -11.50 22.22 -7.42
C ASP A 18 -10.45 23.08 -8.10
N ALA A 19 -10.54 24.41 -7.97
CA ALA A 19 -9.53 25.33 -8.48
C ALA A 19 -8.18 25.14 -7.77
N ALA A 20 -8.18 25.07 -6.43
CA ALA A 20 -6.97 24.82 -5.65
C ALA A 20 -6.36 23.44 -5.97
N ALA A 21 -7.18 22.40 -6.10
CA ALA A 21 -6.74 21.06 -6.45
C ALA A 21 -6.08 20.99 -7.83
N ARG A 22 -6.59 21.74 -8.81
CA ARG A 22 -5.96 21.88 -10.14
C ARG A 22 -4.65 22.66 -10.07
N GLU A 23 -4.61 23.75 -9.33
CA GLU A 23 -3.42 24.60 -9.19
C GLU A 23 -2.24 23.80 -8.61
N ILE A 24 -2.48 23.02 -7.56
CA ILE A 24 -1.43 22.21 -6.92
C ILE A 24 -1.21 20.85 -7.61
N GLY A 25 -1.96 20.55 -8.68
CA GLY A 25 -1.91 19.24 -9.36
C GLY A 25 -2.35 18.06 -8.49
N TYR A 26 -3.12 18.30 -7.43
CA TYR A 26 -3.54 17.28 -6.47
C TYR A 26 -4.34 16.17 -7.15
N SER A 27 -5.32 16.53 -7.99
CA SER A 27 -6.19 15.54 -8.64
C SER A 27 -5.42 14.61 -9.59
N THR A 28 -4.41 15.13 -10.29
CA THR A 28 -3.57 14.32 -11.18
C THR A 28 -2.65 13.39 -10.40
N THR A 29 -2.05 13.88 -9.32
CA THR A 29 -1.18 13.07 -8.45
C THR A 29 -1.99 11.99 -7.74
N LEU A 30 -3.16 12.32 -7.23
CA LEU A 30 -4.07 11.38 -6.59
C LEU A 30 -4.50 10.26 -7.55
N LEU A 31 -4.83 10.59 -8.81
CA LEU A 31 -5.15 9.57 -9.80
C LEU A 31 -3.98 8.63 -10.06
N ALA A 32 -2.77 9.18 -10.24
CA ALA A 32 -1.57 8.37 -10.45
C ALA A 32 -1.25 7.47 -9.24
N GLU A 33 -1.48 7.95 -8.02
CA GLU A 33 -1.36 7.18 -6.78
C GLU A 33 -2.38 6.03 -6.75
N CYS A 34 -3.66 6.29 -7.03
CA CYS A 34 -4.68 5.25 -7.10
C CYS A 34 -4.36 4.19 -8.16
N GLU A 35 -3.90 4.60 -9.35
CA GLU A 35 -3.47 3.68 -10.41
C GLU A 35 -2.24 2.87 -10.03
N ALA A 36 -1.31 3.44 -9.26
CA ALA A 36 -0.16 2.71 -8.72
C ALA A 36 -0.60 1.68 -7.67
N ALA A 37 -1.52 2.06 -6.76
CA ALA A 37 -2.06 1.18 -5.73
C ALA A 37 -2.82 -0.02 -6.33
N GLU A 38 -3.66 0.20 -7.35
CA GLU A 38 -4.36 -0.89 -8.04
C GLU A 38 -3.40 -1.84 -8.75
N ARG A 39 -2.34 -1.30 -9.37
CA ARG A 39 -1.27 -2.14 -9.97
C ARG A 39 -0.53 -2.95 -8.91
N ALA A 40 -0.18 -2.36 -7.78
CA ALA A 40 0.49 -3.07 -6.68
C ALA A 40 -0.38 -4.20 -6.12
N LYS A 41 -1.68 -3.93 -5.93
CA LYS A 41 -2.67 -4.93 -5.51
C LYS A 41 -2.77 -6.11 -6.50
N ALA A 42 -2.88 -5.81 -7.80
CA ALA A 42 -2.92 -6.86 -8.83
C ALA A 42 -1.64 -7.71 -8.86
N LEU A 43 -0.47 -7.08 -8.67
CA LEU A 43 0.80 -7.79 -8.57
C LEU A 43 0.89 -8.65 -7.32
N LEU A 44 0.41 -8.18 -6.17
CA LEU A 44 0.39 -8.94 -4.93
C LEU A 44 -0.52 -10.17 -5.04
N GLU A 45 -1.69 -10.01 -5.67
CA GLU A 45 -2.60 -11.11 -5.97
C GLU A 45 -1.94 -12.13 -6.90
N ALA A 46 -1.35 -11.69 -8.02
CA ALA A 46 -0.64 -12.59 -8.93
C ALA A 46 0.51 -13.32 -8.24
N LEU A 47 1.30 -12.60 -7.43
CA LEU A 47 2.40 -13.17 -6.66
C LEU A 47 1.93 -14.23 -5.67
N SER A 48 0.75 -14.06 -5.07
CA SER A 48 0.18 -15.04 -4.15
C SER A 48 -0.05 -16.40 -4.84
N GLN A 49 -0.45 -16.39 -6.11
CA GLN A 49 -0.78 -17.59 -6.89
C GLN A 49 0.42 -18.35 -7.44
N VAL A 50 1.60 -17.72 -7.55
CA VAL A 50 2.81 -18.38 -8.08
C VAL A 50 3.51 -19.18 -6.98
N PRO A 51 3.58 -20.51 -7.00
CA PRO A 51 4.25 -21.27 -5.93
C PRO A 51 5.72 -20.85 -5.77
N ALA A 52 6.15 -20.56 -4.55
CA ALA A 52 7.56 -20.28 -4.29
C ALA A 52 8.37 -21.57 -4.33
N THR A 53 9.47 -21.59 -5.08
CA THR A 53 10.35 -22.76 -5.22
C THR A 53 11.61 -22.67 -4.35
N SER A 54 11.74 -21.61 -3.55
CA SER A 54 12.89 -21.37 -2.67
C SER A 54 12.51 -20.55 -1.45
N LEU A 55 13.33 -20.62 -0.39
CA LEU A 55 13.22 -19.75 0.79
C LEU A 55 13.30 -18.26 0.42
N ALA A 56 14.14 -17.91 -0.55
CA ALA A 56 14.21 -16.53 -1.06
C ALA A 56 12.90 -16.09 -1.72
N GLY A 57 12.23 -16.99 -2.45
CA GLY A 57 10.90 -16.75 -3.02
C GLY A 57 9.84 -16.55 -1.95
N ILE A 58 9.84 -17.36 -0.88
CA ILE A 58 8.93 -17.19 0.26
C ILE A 58 9.17 -15.83 0.94
N ALA A 59 10.43 -15.49 1.22
CA ALA A 59 10.77 -14.20 1.81
C ALA A 59 10.34 -13.01 0.93
N ALA A 60 10.52 -13.11 -0.39
CA ALA A 60 10.08 -12.07 -1.32
C ALA A 60 8.57 -11.83 -1.24
N LYS A 61 7.75 -12.90 -1.14
CA LYS A 61 6.30 -12.77 -0.97
C LYS A 61 5.91 -12.09 0.34
N LEU A 62 6.49 -12.54 1.45
CA LEU A 62 6.22 -11.98 2.77
C LEU A 62 6.64 -10.51 2.87
N ASN A 63 7.79 -10.17 2.29
CA ASN A 63 8.26 -8.79 2.22
C ASN A 63 7.37 -7.90 1.33
N ALA A 64 6.84 -8.43 0.22
CA ALA A 64 5.87 -7.70 -0.61
C ALA A 64 4.57 -7.42 0.16
N ALA A 65 4.07 -8.39 0.93
CA ALA A 65 2.89 -8.21 1.77
C ALA A 65 3.09 -7.15 2.87
N LEU A 66 4.27 -7.09 3.49
CA LEU A 66 4.58 -6.01 4.45
C LEU A 66 4.64 -4.64 3.78
N ARG A 67 5.33 -4.52 2.66
CA ARG A 67 5.50 -3.22 1.98
C ARG A 67 4.18 -2.59 1.53
N GLU A 68 3.25 -3.41 1.07
CA GLU A 68 1.96 -2.93 0.55
C GLU A 68 0.85 -2.93 1.61
N GLY A 69 0.94 -3.77 2.65
CA GLY A 69 -0.12 -3.96 3.64
C GLY A 69 0.12 -3.26 4.97
N GLU A 70 1.38 -2.97 5.33
CA GLU A 70 1.69 -2.38 6.62
C GLU A 70 1.46 -0.85 6.58
N TYR A 71 0.47 -0.37 7.34
CA TYR A 71 0.16 1.06 7.41
C TYR A 71 1.30 1.90 8.00
N SER A 72 2.18 1.30 8.81
CA SER A 72 3.36 1.94 9.38
C SER A 72 4.48 0.91 9.56
N LEU A 73 5.75 1.29 9.37
CA LEU A 73 6.92 0.37 9.37
C LEU A 73 7.09 -0.55 10.61
N HIS A 74 6.34 -0.32 11.68
CA HIS A 74 6.43 -1.06 12.94
C HIS A 74 5.04 -1.31 13.53
N ASP A 75 4.04 -1.50 12.67
CA ASP A 75 2.70 -1.79 13.12
C ASP A 75 2.71 -3.10 13.94
N SER A 76 2.35 -2.99 15.21
CA SER A 76 2.32 -4.12 16.14
C SER A 76 1.05 -4.95 16.01
N GLU A 77 0.07 -4.50 15.22
CA GLU A 77 -1.15 -5.26 14.99
C GLU A 77 -0.88 -6.52 14.17
N PRO A 78 -1.57 -7.63 14.48
CA PRO A 78 -1.47 -8.83 13.66
C PRO A 78 -1.96 -8.54 12.23
N PRO A 79 -1.34 -9.13 11.20
CA PRO A 79 -0.34 -10.20 11.26
C PRO A 79 1.13 -9.73 11.15
N TRP A 80 1.42 -8.44 11.23
CA TRP A 80 2.74 -7.90 10.84
C TRP A 80 3.90 -8.40 11.70
N PRO A 81 3.78 -8.50 13.05
CA PRO A 81 4.83 -9.09 13.87
C PRO A 81 5.16 -10.53 13.49
N GLN A 82 4.15 -11.34 13.12
CA GLN A 82 4.34 -12.73 12.74
C GLN A 82 5.02 -12.85 11.38
N ILE A 83 4.68 -11.98 10.43
CA ILE A 83 5.33 -11.95 9.11
C ILE A 83 6.79 -11.54 9.22
N ARG A 84 7.12 -10.52 10.04
CA ARG A 84 8.52 -10.13 10.31
C ARG A 84 9.31 -11.26 10.98
N SER A 85 8.75 -11.89 12.01
CA SER A 85 9.37 -13.05 12.66
C SER A 85 9.69 -14.18 11.68
N ALA A 86 8.75 -14.50 10.77
CA ALA A 86 8.98 -15.51 9.73
C ALA A 86 10.08 -15.11 8.73
N LEU A 87 10.22 -13.82 8.40
CA LEU A 87 11.31 -13.32 7.57
C LEU A 87 12.67 -13.49 8.25
N ASP A 88 12.77 -13.17 9.54
CA ASP A 88 14.00 -13.33 10.34
C ASP A 88 14.41 -14.81 10.40
N ASP A 89 13.44 -15.70 10.61
CA ASP A 89 13.68 -17.15 10.61
C ASP A 89 14.19 -17.64 9.25
N ILE A 90 13.61 -17.17 8.14
CA ILE A 90 14.07 -17.50 6.79
C ILE A 90 15.50 -17.00 6.56
N ALA A 91 15.83 -15.78 7.00
CA ALA A 91 17.17 -15.22 6.87
C ALA A 91 18.21 -16.08 7.61
N ARG A 92 17.94 -16.41 8.89
CA ARG A 92 18.78 -17.26 9.72
C ARG A 92 19.01 -18.64 9.10
N LEU A 93 17.97 -19.27 8.55
CA LEU A 93 18.08 -20.59 7.91
C LEU A 93 18.90 -20.56 6.62
N ARG A 94 18.87 -19.45 5.87
CA ARG A 94 19.70 -19.30 4.67
C ARG A 94 21.18 -19.23 5.01
N GLU A 95 21.55 -18.51 6.07
CA GLU A 95 22.94 -18.36 6.51
C GLU A 95 23.53 -19.68 7.02
N GLN A 96 22.74 -20.47 7.74
CA GLN A 96 23.15 -21.81 8.21
C GLN A 96 23.45 -22.76 7.04
N LYS A 97 22.64 -22.68 5.97
CA LYS A 97 22.78 -23.55 4.79
C LYS A 97 23.95 -23.18 3.89
N VAL A 98 24.50 -21.96 4.02
CA VAL A 98 25.72 -21.53 3.32
C VAL A 98 26.98 -22.00 4.07
N THR A 99 26.85 -22.31 5.36
CA THR A 99 27.98 -22.64 6.24
C THR A 99 28.14 -24.16 6.48
N SER A 100 27.22 -24.98 5.97
CA SER A 100 27.24 -26.46 6.05
C SER A 100 27.62 -27.08 4.71
#